data_AF-A0A2S6TDH7-F1
#
_entry.id   AF-A0A2S6TDH7-F1
#
_cell.length_a   1.000
_cell.length_b   1.000
_cell.length_c   1.000
_cell.angle_alpha   90.00
_cell.angle_beta   90.00
_cell.angle_gamma   90.00
#
_symmetry.space_group_name_H-M   'P 1'
#
loop_
_entity.id
_entity.type
_entity.pdbx_description
1 polymer ?
#
loop_
_entity_poly.entity_id
_entity_poly.type
_entity_poly.pdbx_seq_one_letter_code
_entity_poly.pdbx_strand_id
1 'polypeptide(L)'
;MHVVAVETNHVAMWITFALIIGALVLYAFEYLPVEITSLGVLSAFMVYFHFFPIAGADGRNLLSAERIILGFANSALITVLGLLVIGYGMVRAGILDRCARIVMAAGGGRGWVTILITLVVVLVVSGFLNNIPVVVIFIPIMEAVAARYGTSPSKVMMPLSFVAVLGGMTTLIGSGTNLLVSGALEELGEKPFSFFQFVVPGVVMALVGLAFILIVVPRLLKDRASFSQNYMEADGKHFLAQITVGAGSELIGLESKNGIFGAYHDMTLRVIERGEEAYLPPFEDITLVEGDVLVVSATRAALQEALAHDPHLLVPELRDGKEEEDLRWQEGDRVLTEVMVKPASRMVGQNLSMIGFRYNTHCVVLGVQRRARMMRTRITEILFEEGDILLVQGQPQDITALRRSDDVVLLEWSAEELPALDHAKRAILIFGTVIICAATGLLPVMVASLLGAAAMVAAGVMSLEMAIRSLDSKIFTMIPAALSMGLAMQVTGGAAYLAQHLISVLDGAPIPVILSAFFLLVAVLSNIISAKAAAVLFTPIAVGISRELNVPVEAFAVAVVFAANCAIATPIGYQTSLMVMGPGHYTFIDFARGGIPLIIVLWVAFTLFAPWYYGLS
;
A
#
# COMPACT_ATOMS: atom_id res chain seq x y z
N MET A 1 -7.41 35.72 -32.14
CA MET A 1 -6.65 35.11 -33.25
C MET A 1 -7.65 34.27 -34.03
N HIS A 2 -7.86 34.56 -35.31
CA HIS A 2 -8.92 33.95 -36.11
C HIS A 2 -8.82 32.41 -36.10
N VAL A 3 -9.88 31.74 -35.64
CA VAL A 3 -10.07 30.30 -35.75
C VAL A 3 -10.29 30.00 -37.22
N VAL A 4 -9.21 29.59 -37.90
CA VAL A 4 -9.30 29.01 -39.24
C VAL A 4 -10.05 27.69 -39.06
N ALA A 5 -11.20 27.56 -39.71
CA ALA A 5 -11.93 26.32 -39.82
C ALA A 5 -11.04 25.32 -40.58
N VAL A 6 -10.31 24.49 -39.81
CA VAL A 6 -9.71 23.27 -40.34
C VAL A 6 -10.90 22.40 -40.75
N GLU A 7 -10.99 22.05 -42.04
CA GLU A 7 -11.97 21.05 -42.49
C GLU A 7 -11.90 19.85 -41.54
N THR A 8 -12.98 19.60 -40.80
CA THR A 8 -13.07 18.47 -39.87
C THR A 8 -12.94 17.21 -40.69
N ASN A 9 -11.73 16.64 -40.70
CA ASN A 9 -11.48 15.36 -41.33
C ASN A 9 -12.14 14.30 -40.44
N HIS A 10 -13.43 14.07 -40.65
CA HIS A 10 -14.29 13.24 -39.80
C HIS A 10 -13.69 11.85 -39.56
N VAL A 11 -12.96 11.31 -40.55
CA VAL A 11 -12.25 10.03 -40.45
C VAL A 11 -11.14 10.08 -39.39
N ALA A 12 -10.32 11.14 -39.37
CA ALA A 12 -9.26 11.30 -38.38
C ALA A 12 -9.82 11.48 -36.96
N MET A 13 -10.97 12.17 -36.84
CA MET A 13 -11.69 12.31 -35.57
C MET A 13 -12.19 10.96 -35.04
N TRP A 14 -12.90 10.17 -35.86
CA TRP A 14 -13.43 8.87 -35.45
C TRP A 14 -12.32 7.86 -35.11
N ILE A 15 -11.20 7.89 -35.83
CA ILE A 15 -10.04 7.04 -35.52
C ILE A 15 -9.38 7.48 -34.22
N THR A 16 -9.26 8.79 -33.97
CA THR A 16 -8.78 9.31 -32.70
C THR A 16 -9.67 8.85 -31.55
N PHE A 17 -10.99 8.89 -31.71
CA PHE A 17 -11.92 8.32 -30.73
C PHE A 17 -11.73 6.81 -30.56
N ALA A 18 -11.57 6.05 -31.64
CA ALA A 18 -11.36 4.61 -31.55
C ALA A 18 -10.06 4.27 -30.80
N LEU A 19 -8.96 4.98 -31.07
CA LEU A 19 -7.68 4.80 -30.38
C LEU A 19 -7.78 5.18 -28.90
N ILE A 20 -8.44 6.30 -28.58
CA ILE A 20 -8.65 6.72 -27.20
C ILE A 20 -9.55 5.72 -26.47
N ILE A 21 -10.69 5.32 -27.04
CA ILE A 21 -11.57 4.31 -26.44
C ILE A 21 -10.82 2.99 -26.24
N GLY A 22 -10.01 2.56 -27.21
CA GLY A 22 -9.16 1.38 -27.07
C GLY A 22 -8.15 1.50 -25.92
N ALA A 23 -7.46 2.65 -25.83
CA ALA A 23 -6.56 2.96 -24.72
C ALA A 23 -7.27 2.90 -23.37
N LEU A 24 -8.47 3.47 -23.30
CA LEU A 24 -9.29 3.55 -22.10
C LEU A 24 -9.76 2.17 -21.65
N VAL A 25 -10.19 1.32 -22.59
CA VAL A 25 -10.54 -0.07 -22.33
C VAL A 25 -9.33 -0.82 -21.77
N LEU A 26 -8.15 -0.64 -22.36
CA LEU A 26 -6.92 -1.27 -21.88
C LEU A 26 -6.51 -0.77 -20.49
N TYR A 27 -6.66 0.53 -20.19
CA TYR A 27 -6.44 1.07 -18.85
C TYR A 27 -7.47 0.58 -17.83
N ALA A 28 -8.72 0.41 -18.26
CA ALA A 28 -9.82 -0.02 -17.40
C ALA A 28 -9.68 -1.48 -16.95
N PHE A 29 -9.31 -2.37 -17.87
CA PHE A 29 -9.22 -3.80 -17.58
C PHE A 29 -7.89 -4.22 -16.98
N GLU A 30 -6.87 -3.35 -17.01
CA GLU A 30 -5.51 -3.61 -16.51
C GLU A 30 -4.91 -4.96 -16.98
N TYR A 31 -5.36 -5.50 -18.13
CA TYR A 31 -4.83 -6.76 -18.70
C TYR A 31 -3.34 -6.65 -19.06
N LEU A 32 -2.91 -5.43 -19.40
CA LEU A 32 -1.53 -5.09 -19.64
C LEU A 32 -1.09 -4.06 -18.59
N PRO A 33 0.20 -4.07 -18.17
CA PRO A 33 0.77 -2.98 -17.41
C PRO A 33 0.48 -1.66 -18.11
N VAL A 34 0.06 -0.67 -17.34
CA VAL A 34 -0.28 0.68 -17.81
C VAL A 34 0.84 1.27 -18.68
N GLU A 35 2.09 1.00 -18.34
CA GLU A 35 3.27 1.44 -19.07
C GLU A 35 3.26 0.94 -20.51
N ILE A 36 2.93 -0.33 -20.71
CA ILE A 36 2.84 -0.95 -22.05
C ILE A 36 1.67 -0.35 -22.81
N THR A 37 0.51 -0.18 -22.16
CA THR A 37 -0.65 0.46 -22.77
C THR A 37 -0.32 1.88 -23.21
N SER A 38 0.32 2.68 -22.36
CA SER A 38 0.68 4.08 -22.63
C SER A 38 1.65 4.19 -23.80
N LEU A 39 2.72 3.37 -23.79
CA LEU A 39 3.69 3.32 -24.88
C LEU A 39 3.08 2.79 -26.18
N GLY A 40 2.16 1.83 -26.08
CA GLY A 40 1.40 1.30 -27.21
C GLY A 40 0.51 2.36 -27.85
N VAL A 41 -0.19 3.16 -27.05
CA VAL A 41 -1.03 4.27 -27.51
C VAL A 41 -0.20 5.35 -28.19
N LEU A 42 0.92 5.75 -27.58
CA LEU A 42 1.89 6.67 -28.19
C LEU A 42 2.36 6.15 -29.54
N SER A 43 2.81 4.90 -29.59
CA SER A 43 3.28 4.26 -30.81
C SER A 43 2.19 4.20 -31.88
N ALA A 44 0.95 3.87 -31.50
CA ALA A 44 -0.18 3.82 -32.40
C ALA A 44 -0.49 5.20 -33.01
N PHE A 45 -0.49 6.26 -32.20
CA PHE A 45 -0.65 7.63 -32.70
C PHE A 45 0.49 8.06 -33.62
N MET A 46 1.74 7.78 -33.24
CA MET A 46 2.91 8.11 -34.05
C MET A 46 2.86 7.42 -35.42
N VAL A 47 2.54 6.13 -35.45
CA VAL A 47 2.42 5.35 -36.68
C VAL A 47 1.26 5.88 -37.52
N TYR A 48 0.08 6.05 -36.94
CA TYR A 48 -1.11 6.47 -37.67
C TYR A 48 -0.93 7.86 -38.31
N PHE A 49 -0.53 8.86 -37.52
CA PHE A 49 -0.37 10.23 -38.03
C PHE A 49 0.91 10.42 -38.86
N HIS A 50 1.84 9.47 -38.85
CA HIS A 50 2.93 9.45 -39.83
C HIS A 50 2.40 9.13 -41.23
N PHE A 51 1.53 8.10 -41.36
CA PHE A 51 0.95 7.73 -42.65
C PHE A 51 -0.20 8.65 -43.09
N PHE A 52 -0.96 9.20 -42.14
CA PHE A 52 -2.09 10.10 -42.39
C PHE A 52 -1.85 11.46 -41.73
N PRO A 53 -0.95 12.31 -42.27
CA PRO A 53 -0.60 13.58 -41.65
C PRO A 53 -1.75 14.60 -41.73
N ILE A 54 -1.94 15.35 -40.65
CA ILE A 54 -2.86 16.49 -40.64
C ILE A 54 -2.03 17.75 -40.85
N ALA A 55 -2.12 18.34 -42.05
CA ALA A 55 -1.37 19.53 -42.40
C ALA A 55 -1.91 20.75 -41.62
N GLY A 56 -1.01 21.42 -40.89
CA GLY A 56 -1.28 22.73 -40.31
C GLY A 56 -1.13 23.85 -41.32
N ALA A 57 -1.41 25.08 -40.89
CA ALA A 57 -1.28 26.29 -41.72
C ALA A 57 0.13 26.45 -42.34
N ASP A 58 1.16 25.93 -41.66
CA ASP A 58 2.56 26.00 -42.09
C ASP A 58 2.98 24.80 -42.96
N GLY A 59 2.04 23.96 -43.39
CA GLY A 59 2.30 22.73 -44.16
C GLY A 59 2.95 21.59 -43.36
N ARG A 60 3.26 21.81 -42.09
CA ARG A 60 3.80 20.79 -41.18
C ARG A 60 2.68 19.92 -40.61
N ASN A 61 2.98 18.64 -40.39
CA ASN A 61 2.06 17.74 -39.71
C ASN A 61 1.86 18.19 -38.25
N LEU A 62 0.62 18.53 -37.89
CA LEU A 62 0.25 18.96 -36.55
C LEU A 62 0.36 17.84 -35.51
N LEU A 63 0.41 16.57 -35.95
CA LEU A 63 0.54 15.38 -35.14
C LEU A 63 1.74 14.54 -35.58
N SER A 64 2.87 15.20 -35.85
CA SER A 64 4.14 14.51 -36.15
C SER A 64 4.64 13.71 -34.96
N ALA A 65 5.42 12.66 -35.22
CA ALA A 65 6.09 11.86 -34.20
C ALA A 65 6.88 12.72 -33.21
N GLU A 66 7.62 13.72 -33.71
CA GLU A 66 8.37 14.70 -32.90
C GLU A 66 7.44 15.47 -31.95
N ARG A 67 6.30 15.94 -32.44
CA ARG A 67 5.35 16.71 -31.63
C ARG A 67 4.63 15.87 -30.58
N ILE A 68 4.40 14.59 -30.87
CA ILE A 68 3.86 13.61 -29.91
C ILE A 68 4.88 13.37 -28.78
N ILE A 69 6.16 13.13 -29.09
CA ILE A 69 7.20 12.90 -28.05
C ILE A 69 7.61 14.15 -27.28
N LEU A 70 7.32 15.37 -27.78
CA LEU A 70 7.49 16.59 -26.99
C LEU A 70 6.71 16.55 -25.66
N GLY A 71 5.70 15.68 -25.54
CA GLY A 71 5.03 15.44 -24.27
C GLY A 71 5.97 14.96 -23.15
N PHE A 72 7.07 14.27 -23.45
CA PHE A 72 8.08 13.88 -22.44
C PHE A 72 8.88 15.07 -21.88
N ALA A 73 8.95 16.18 -22.62
CA ALA A 73 9.64 17.40 -22.21
C ALA A 73 8.69 18.42 -21.54
N ASN A 74 7.47 17.99 -21.19
CA ASN A 74 6.45 18.86 -20.60
C ASN A 74 6.81 19.27 -19.15
N SER A 75 6.50 20.53 -18.81
CA SER A 75 6.91 21.12 -17.54
C SER A 75 6.16 20.53 -16.34
N ALA A 76 4.88 20.15 -16.48
CA ALA A 76 4.16 19.40 -15.46
C ALA A 76 4.79 18.04 -15.20
N LEU A 77 5.13 17.25 -16.23
CA LEU A 77 5.76 15.94 -16.02
C LEU A 77 7.04 16.09 -15.20
N ILE A 78 7.92 17.02 -15.57
CA ILE A 78 9.16 17.30 -14.85
C ILE A 78 8.87 17.75 -13.41
N THR A 79 7.87 18.62 -13.23
CA THR A 79 7.43 19.09 -11.91
C THR A 79 7.03 17.91 -11.03
N VAL A 80 6.14 17.06 -11.53
CA VAL A 80 5.62 15.87 -10.87
C VAL A 80 6.75 14.92 -10.46
N LEU A 81 7.67 14.60 -11.36
CA LEU A 81 8.83 13.75 -11.05
C LEU A 81 9.70 14.35 -9.95
N GLY A 82 9.97 15.66 -9.98
CA GLY A 82 10.73 16.34 -8.93
C GLY A 82 10.02 16.28 -7.57
N LEU A 83 8.70 16.48 -7.54
CA LEU A 83 7.91 16.40 -6.31
C LEU A 83 7.81 14.97 -5.76
N LEU A 84 7.78 13.94 -6.63
CA LEU A 84 7.84 12.53 -6.22
C LEU A 84 9.16 12.20 -5.52
N VAL A 85 10.28 12.67 -6.07
CA VAL A 85 11.60 12.51 -5.43
C VAL A 85 11.60 13.17 -4.06
N ILE A 86 11.15 14.43 -3.95
CA ILE A 86 11.11 15.12 -2.67
C ILE A 86 10.21 14.40 -1.66
N GLY A 87 9.01 13.98 -2.07
CA GLY A 87 8.08 13.21 -1.23
C GLY A 87 8.69 11.90 -0.74
N TYR A 88 9.36 11.15 -1.61
CA TYR A 88 10.06 9.92 -1.22
C TYR A 88 11.18 10.19 -0.21
N GLY A 89 11.91 11.29 -0.37
CA GLY A 89 12.95 11.69 0.56
C GLY A 89 12.45 12.12 1.93
N MET A 90 11.28 12.75 1.97
CA MET A 90 10.60 13.08 3.22
C MET A 90 10.21 11.81 4.00
N VAL A 91 9.73 10.77 3.29
CA VAL A 91 9.46 9.45 3.89
C VAL A 91 10.75 8.83 4.41
N ARG A 92 11.81 8.78 3.59
CA ARG A 92 13.11 8.19 3.97
C ARG A 92 13.80 8.90 5.12
N ALA A 93 13.56 10.20 5.28
CA ALA A 93 14.12 10.98 6.37
C ALA A 93 13.43 10.71 7.74
N GLY A 94 12.49 9.77 7.83
CA GLY A 94 11.85 9.35 9.08
C GLY A 94 10.78 10.32 9.60
N ILE A 95 10.16 11.10 8.71
CA ILE A 95 9.12 12.07 9.09
C ILE A 95 7.86 11.35 9.57
N LEU A 96 7.52 10.24 8.92
CA LEU A 96 6.40 9.40 9.30
C LEU A 96 6.59 8.78 10.70
N ASP A 97 7.80 8.33 11.04
CA ASP A 97 8.13 7.81 12.38
C ASP A 97 8.06 8.88 13.48
N ARG A 98 8.42 10.13 13.15
CA ARG A 98 8.26 11.25 14.08
C ARG A 98 6.78 11.53 14.34
N CYS A 99 5.95 11.51 13.30
CA CYS A 99 4.49 11.67 13.43
C CYS A 99 3.89 10.54 14.27
N ALA A 100 4.32 9.30 14.04
CA ALA A 100 3.94 8.12 14.81
C ALA A 100 4.23 8.28 16.32
N ARG A 101 5.44 8.75 16.68
CA ARG A 101 5.81 9.00 18.09
C ARG A 101 4.97 10.10 18.73
N ILE A 102 4.66 11.16 18.00
CA ILE A 102 3.79 12.24 18.49
C ILE A 102 2.40 11.70 18.81
N VAL A 103 1.83 10.87 17.93
CA VAL A 103 0.54 10.21 18.14
C VAL A 103 0.55 9.36 19.42
N MET A 104 1.58 8.54 19.60
CA MET A 104 1.71 7.67 20.78
C MET A 104 1.90 8.43 22.09
N ALA A 105 2.56 9.59 22.05
CA ALA A 105 2.76 10.45 23.21
C ALA A 105 1.54 11.32 23.56
N ALA A 106 0.78 11.78 22.56
CA ALA A 106 -0.34 12.72 22.74
C ALA A 106 -1.64 12.05 23.19
N GLY A 107 -1.77 10.72 23.07
CA GLY A 107 -3.02 9.98 23.29
C GLY A 107 -3.60 10.02 24.72
N GLY A 108 -2.86 10.51 25.72
CA GLY A 108 -3.40 10.92 27.04
C GLY A 108 -4.28 9.91 27.80
N GLY A 109 -4.23 8.61 27.44
CA GLY A 109 -5.03 7.54 28.06
C GLY A 109 -6.45 7.30 27.49
N ARG A 110 -6.96 8.09 26.53
CA ARG A 110 -8.33 7.91 25.97
C ARG A 110 -8.27 7.44 24.52
N GLY A 111 -8.69 6.20 24.26
CA GLY A 111 -8.52 5.55 22.95
C GLY A 111 -9.10 6.30 21.76
N TRP A 112 -10.30 6.87 21.89
CA TRP A 112 -10.90 7.65 20.80
C TRP A 112 -10.14 8.94 20.49
N VAL A 113 -9.51 9.57 21.49
CA VAL A 113 -8.69 10.78 21.31
C VAL A 113 -7.43 10.43 20.55
N THR A 114 -6.78 9.31 20.90
CA THR A 114 -5.62 8.81 20.17
C THR A 114 -5.97 8.55 18.71
N ILE A 115 -7.07 7.83 18.43
CA ILE A 115 -7.55 7.58 17.06
C ILE A 115 -7.80 8.89 16.30
N LEU A 116 -8.49 9.85 16.92
CA LEU A 116 -8.74 11.16 16.30
C LEU A 116 -7.45 11.87 15.94
N ILE A 117 -6.50 11.95 16.88
CA ILE A 117 -5.19 12.58 16.66
C ILE A 117 -4.47 11.86 15.52
N THR A 118 -4.45 10.52 15.51
CA THR A 118 -3.83 9.77 14.42
C THR A 118 -4.44 10.09 13.07
N LEU A 119 -5.77 10.09 12.97
CA LEU A 119 -6.46 10.39 11.72
C LEU A 119 -6.18 11.82 11.25
N VAL A 120 -6.19 12.81 12.15
CA VAL A 120 -5.83 14.19 11.80
C VAL A 120 -4.38 14.29 11.32
N VAL A 121 -3.45 13.59 11.97
CA VAL A 121 -2.06 13.52 11.53
C VAL A 121 -1.96 12.89 10.14
N VAL A 122 -2.64 11.77 9.90
CA VAL A 122 -2.68 11.12 8.58
C VAL A 122 -3.26 12.06 7.53
N LEU A 123 -4.36 12.76 7.82
CA LEU A 123 -4.98 13.72 6.91
C LEU A 123 -3.99 14.80 6.46
N VAL A 124 -3.26 15.39 7.40
CA VAL A 124 -2.27 16.44 7.11
C VAL A 124 -1.07 15.87 6.36
N VAL A 125 -0.52 14.76 6.83
CA VAL A 125 0.67 14.13 6.27
C VAL A 125 0.42 13.63 4.84
N SER A 126 -0.74 13.01 4.59
CA SER A 126 -1.16 12.57 3.24
C SER A 126 -1.40 13.76 2.30
N GLY A 127 -1.69 14.95 2.85
CA GLY A 127 -1.71 16.19 2.07
C GLY A 127 -0.35 16.58 1.50
N PHE A 128 0.77 16.08 2.01
CA PHE A 128 2.11 16.46 1.51
C PHE A 128 2.91 15.27 0.97
N LEU A 129 2.41 14.04 1.11
CA LEU A 129 3.06 12.81 0.72
C LEU A 129 2.05 11.91 0.01
N ASN A 130 2.54 11.04 -0.87
CA ASN A 130 1.68 10.06 -1.53
C ASN A 130 1.00 9.15 -0.48
N ASN A 131 -0.29 8.87 -0.66
CA ASN A 131 -1.12 8.12 0.28
C ASN A 131 -0.59 6.71 0.62
N ILE A 132 0.12 6.04 -0.30
CA ILE A 132 0.57 4.66 -0.13
C ILE A 132 1.54 4.50 1.06
N PRO A 133 2.73 5.14 1.07
CA PRO A 133 3.67 5.01 2.19
C PRO A 133 3.08 5.50 3.51
N VAL A 134 2.20 6.50 3.48
CA VAL A 134 1.49 6.98 4.68
C VAL A 134 0.62 5.87 5.25
N VAL A 135 -0.22 5.22 4.44
CA VAL A 135 -1.10 4.16 4.94
C VAL A 135 -0.29 2.95 5.43
N VAL A 136 0.74 2.52 4.70
CA VAL A 136 1.59 1.38 5.09
C VAL A 136 2.19 1.56 6.48
N ILE A 137 2.76 2.73 6.77
CA ILE A 137 3.40 3.00 8.06
C ILE A 137 2.36 3.17 9.19
N PHE A 138 1.18 3.69 8.87
CA PHE A 138 0.14 3.90 9.87
C PHE A 138 -0.72 2.67 10.16
N ILE A 139 -0.72 1.63 9.31
CA ILE A 139 -1.37 0.34 9.61
C ILE A 139 -0.88 -0.26 10.95
N PRO A 140 0.42 -0.55 11.14
CA PRO A 140 0.89 -1.18 12.39
C PRO A 140 0.68 -0.26 13.61
N ILE A 141 0.73 1.06 13.42
CA ILE A 141 0.44 2.03 14.49
C ILE A 141 -1.03 1.94 14.89
N MET A 142 -1.94 1.88 13.91
CA MET A 142 -3.37 1.76 14.17
C MET A 142 -3.73 0.40 14.77
N GLU A 143 -3.03 -0.68 14.41
CA GLU A 143 -3.16 -1.99 15.08
C GLU A 143 -2.75 -1.90 16.55
N ALA A 144 -1.58 -1.30 16.84
CA ALA A 144 -1.11 -1.12 18.20
C ALA A 144 -2.06 -0.23 19.04
N VAL A 145 -2.60 0.83 18.46
CA VAL A 145 -3.61 1.69 19.10
C VAL A 145 -4.91 0.91 19.33
N ALA A 146 -5.38 0.15 18.35
CA ALA A 146 -6.58 -0.68 18.46
C ALA A 146 -6.44 -1.72 19.59
N ALA A 147 -5.34 -2.45 19.62
CA ALA A 147 -5.03 -3.45 20.66
C ALA A 147 -4.94 -2.81 22.05
N ARG A 148 -4.23 -1.69 22.19
CA ARG A 148 -4.04 -0.98 23.47
C ARG A 148 -5.36 -0.53 24.11
N TYR A 149 -6.35 -0.16 23.29
CA TYR A 149 -7.63 0.37 23.77
C TYR A 149 -8.80 -0.60 23.58
N GLY A 150 -8.53 -1.89 23.30
CA GLY A 150 -9.57 -2.90 23.11
C GLY A 150 -10.55 -2.57 21.98
N THR A 151 -10.11 -1.83 20.97
CA THR A 151 -10.92 -1.45 19.82
C THR A 151 -10.67 -2.44 18.69
N SER A 152 -11.73 -2.82 17.97
CA SER A 152 -11.62 -3.69 16.80
C SER A 152 -10.79 -3.04 15.68
N PRO A 153 -9.79 -3.73 15.09
CA PRO A 153 -9.06 -3.23 13.92
C PRO A 153 -10.00 -2.84 12.77
N SER A 154 -11.09 -3.60 12.59
CA SER A 154 -12.14 -3.34 11.61
C SER A 154 -12.87 -2.00 11.80
N LYS A 155 -12.74 -1.32 12.94
CA LYS A 155 -13.34 0.02 13.16
C LYS A 155 -12.39 1.16 12.84
N VAL A 156 -11.10 0.89 12.64
CA VAL A 156 -10.07 1.93 12.47
C VAL A 156 -9.33 1.87 11.14
N MET A 157 -9.28 0.71 10.49
CA MET A 157 -8.54 0.50 9.24
C MET A 157 -9.16 1.20 8.03
N MET A 158 -10.48 1.13 7.86
CA MET A 158 -11.17 1.86 6.79
C MET A 158 -11.14 3.38 7.00
N PRO A 159 -11.40 3.92 8.21
CA PRO A 159 -11.14 5.34 8.50
C PRO A 159 -9.72 5.79 8.15
N LEU A 160 -8.70 4.99 8.46
CA LEU A 160 -7.31 5.31 8.10
C LEU A 160 -7.14 5.50 6.59
N SER A 161 -7.62 4.54 5.78
CA SER A 161 -7.53 4.63 4.31
C SER A 161 -8.30 5.83 3.78
N PHE A 162 -9.55 6.02 4.21
CA PHE A 162 -10.39 7.12 3.71
C PHE A 162 -9.83 8.49 4.08
N VAL A 163 -9.31 8.65 5.30
CA VAL A 163 -8.69 9.90 5.74
C VAL A 163 -7.39 10.17 4.98
N ALA A 164 -6.59 9.15 4.67
CA ALA A 164 -5.42 9.31 3.81
C ALA A 164 -5.82 9.78 2.41
N VAL A 165 -6.87 9.22 1.82
CA VAL A 165 -7.40 9.67 0.50
C VAL A 165 -7.90 11.11 0.56
N LEU A 166 -8.67 11.47 1.60
CA LEU A 166 -9.15 12.84 1.80
C LEU A 166 -8.01 13.85 1.99
N GLY A 167 -6.96 13.46 2.72
CA GLY A 167 -5.74 14.26 2.86
C GLY A 167 -5.03 14.42 1.51
N GLY A 168 -4.83 13.32 0.80
CA GLY A 168 -4.15 13.27 -0.50
C GLY A 168 -4.79 14.14 -1.58
N MET A 169 -6.11 14.31 -1.56
CA MET A 169 -6.79 15.18 -2.52
C MET A 169 -6.70 16.68 -2.17
N THR A 170 -6.08 17.09 -1.06
CA THR A 170 -6.01 18.52 -0.67
C THR A 170 -4.92 19.32 -1.39
N THR A 171 -3.83 18.67 -1.83
CA THR A 171 -2.73 19.35 -2.54
C THR A 171 -2.35 18.59 -3.81
N LEU A 172 -1.56 19.23 -4.66
CA LEU A 172 -1.08 18.61 -5.89
C LEU A 172 -0.25 17.32 -5.65
N ILE A 173 0.61 17.27 -4.61
CA ILE A 173 1.49 16.12 -4.35
C ILE A 173 0.75 14.95 -3.70
N GLY A 174 -0.24 15.26 -2.85
CA GLY A 174 -0.82 14.27 -1.95
C GLY A 174 -1.35 13.02 -2.65
N SER A 175 -1.80 13.15 -3.89
CA SER A 175 -2.20 12.00 -4.70
C SER A 175 -1.63 12.03 -6.11
N GLY A 176 -1.18 10.86 -6.57
CA GLY A 176 -0.73 10.67 -7.95
C GLY A 176 -1.82 10.96 -8.99
N THR A 177 -3.11 10.83 -8.64
CA THR A 177 -4.21 11.22 -9.53
C THR A 177 -4.25 12.73 -9.77
N ASN A 178 -3.94 13.54 -8.76
CA ASN A 178 -3.94 15.00 -8.88
C ASN A 178 -2.83 15.46 -9.85
N LEU A 179 -1.66 14.81 -9.76
CA LEU A 179 -0.54 15.01 -10.66
C LEU A 179 -0.90 14.64 -12.10
N LEU A 180 -1.68 13.56 -12.31
CA LEU A 180 -2.17 13.18 -13.64
C LEU A 180 -3.16 14.20 -14.21
N VAL A 181 -4.11 14.72 -13.40
CA VAL A 181 -5.04 15.77 -13.87
C VAL A 181 -4.29 17.07 -14.19
N SER A 182 -3.36 17.48 -13.33
CA SER A 182 -2.54 18.68 -13.58
C SER A 182 -1.69 18.53 -14.83
N GLY A 183 -1.11 17.34 -15.04
CA GLY A 183 -0.43 16.99 -16.28
C GLY A 183 -1.36 17.22 -17.45
N ALA A 184 -2.52 16.54 -17.44
CA ALA A 184 -3.57 16.59 -18.46
C ALA A 184 -4.09 18.00 -18.80
N LEU A 185 -4.16 18.91 -17.83
CA LEU A 185 -4.54 20.30 -18.07
C LEU A 185 -3.51 21.05 -18.92
N GLU A 186 -2.23 20.91 -18.59
CA GLU A 186 -1.15 21.59 -19.33
C GLU A 186 -1.14 21.17 -20.81
N GLU A 187 -1.43 19.89 -21.05
CA GLU A 187 -1.53 19.30 -22.39
C GLU A 187 -2.60 19.95 -23.25
N LEU A 188 -3.69 20.33 -22.61
CA LEU A 188 -4.83 20.93 -23.28
C LEU A 188 -4.61 22.42 -23.53
N GLY A 189 -3.44 22.98 -23.19
CA GLY A 189 -3.13 24.40 -23.30
C GLY A 189 -3.66 25.23 -22.14
N GLU A 190 -4.05 24.58 -21.04
CA GLU A 190 -4.50 25.22 -19.82
C GLU A 190 -3.33 25.38 -18.85
N LYS A 191 -3.50 26.26 -17.84
CA LYS A 191 -2.47 26.39 -16.81
C LYS A 191 -2.47 25.14 -15.93
N PRO A 192 -1.31 24.49 -15.70
CA PRO A 192 -1.23 23.39 -14.73
C PRO A 192 -1.61 23.89 -13.33
N PHE A 193 -1.99 22.96 -12.47
CA PHE A 193 -2.30 23.33 -11.10
C PHE A 193 -1.06 23.85 -10.37
N SER A 194 -1.21 24.99 -9.69
CA SER A 194 -0.26 25.42 -8.67
C SER A 194 -0.34 24.51 -7.45
N PHE A 195 0.73 24.43 -6.66
CA PHE A 195 0.85 23.51 -5.53
C PHE A 195 -0.38 23.54 -4.60
N PHE A 196 -0.88 24.73 -4.29
CA PHE A 196 -2.00 24.95 -3.37
C PHE A 196 -3.31 25.40 -4.06
N GLN A 197 -3.44 25.19 -5.37
CA GLN A 197 -4.51 25.79 -6.16
C GLN A 197 -5.92 25.41 -5.67
N PHE A 198 -6.14 24.13 -5.40
CA PHE A 198 -7.43 23.60 -4.94
C PHE A 198 -7.45 23.25 -3.45
N VAL A 199 -6.55 23.83 -2.64
CA VAL A 199 -6.48 23.57 -1.20
C VAL A 199 -7.74 24.00 -0.48
N VAL A 200 -8.30 25.15 -0.82
CA VAL A 200 -9.51 25.65 -0.13
C VAL A 200 -10.68 24.70 -0.36
N PRO A 201 -11.07 24.35 -1.61
CA PRO A 201 -12.04 23.30 -1.87
C PRO A 201 -11.66 21.96 -1.22
N GLY A 202 -10.40 21.56 -1.32
CA GLY A 202 -9.91 20.28 -0.80
C GLY A 202 -10.04 20.16 0.72
N VAL A 203 -9.72 21.22 1.46
CA VAL A 203 -9.86 21.29 2.93
C VAL A 203 -11.32 21.24 3.34
N VAL A 204 -12.22 21.95 2.64
CA VAL A 204 -13.66 21.86 2.92
C VAL A 204 -14.15 20.42 2.77
N MET A 205 -13.79 19.78 1.66
CA MET A 205 -14.14 18.38 1.38
C MET A 205 -13.53 17.43 2.41
N ALA A 206 -12.26 17.64 2.79
CA ALA A 206 -11.55 16.83 3.77
C ALA A 206 -12.16 16.98 5.17
N LEU A 207 -12.58 18.18 5.58
CA LEU A 207 -13.23 18.41 6.87
C LEU A 207 -14.63 17.76 6.94
N VAL A 208 -15.43 17.92 5.89
CA VAL A 208 -16.76 17.28 5.80
C VAL A 208 -16.62 15.76 5.80
N GLY A 209 -15.68 15.23 5.00
CA GLY A 209 -15.38 13.81 4.95
C GLY A 209 -14.84 13.27 6.27
N LEU A 210 -13.92 13.98 6.94
CA LEU A 210 -13.39 13.60 8.25
C LEU A 210 -14.50 13.56 9.31
N ALA A 211 -15.39 14.56 9.34
CA ALA A 211 -16.53 14.56 10.25
C ALA A 211 -17.44 13.34 10.00
N PHE A 212 -17.73 13.02 8.74
CA PHE A 212 -18.49 11.82 8.38
C PHE A 212 -17.78 10.53 8.81
N ILE A 213 -16.48 10.42 8.56
CA ILE A 213 -15.67 9.26 8.92
C ILE A 213 -15.64 9.06 10.43
N LEU A 214 -15.53 10.12 11.22
CA LEU A 214 -15.48 9.99 12.69
C LEU A 214 -16.84 9.61 13.30
N ILE A 215 -17.94 10.09 12.70
CA ILE A 215 -19.29 9.97 13.27
C ILE A 215 -20.01 8.73 12.72
N VAL A 216 -19.95 8.49 11.41
CA VAL A 216 -20.83 7.54 10.73
C VAL A 216 -20.12 6.21 10.42
N VAL A 217 -18.88 6.26 9.91
CA VAL A 217 -18.17 5.05 9.45
C VAL A 217 -17.99 4.01 10.58
N PRO A 218 -17.51 4.35 11.80
CA PRO A 218 -17.40 3.41 12.91
C PRO A 218 -18.73 2.79 13.35
N ARG A 219 -19.86 3.48 13.13
CA ARG A 219 -21.21 2.98 13.45
C ARG A 219 -21.74 2.05 12.37
N LEU A 220 -21.30 2.24 11.13
CA LEU A 220 -21.73 1.47 9.97
C LEU A 220 -20.93 0.17 9.80
N LEU A 221 -19.68 0.17 10.26
CA LEU A 221 -18.79 -0.98 10.23
C LEU A 221 -19.14 -1.98 11.34
N LYS A 222 -19.30 -3.25 10.95
CA LYS A 222 -19.53 -4.34 11.89
C LYS A 222 -18.25 -4.62 12.68
N ASP A 223 -18.40 -4.90 13.97
CA ASP A 223 -17.28 -5.40 14.76
C ASP A 223 -16.94 -6.83 14.34
N ARG A 224 -15.79 -6.99 13.67
CA ARG A 224 -15.33 -8.30 13.19
C ARG A 224 -14.21 -8.90 14.04
N ALA A 225 -13.76 -8.21 15.09
CA ALA A 225 -12.74 -8.74 16.01
C ALA A 225 -13.22 -10.00 16.74
N SER A 226 -14.51 -10.10 17.08
CA SER A 226 -15.05 -11.25 17.82
C SER A 226 -15.07 -12.58 17.06
N PHE A 227 -14.89 -12.58 15.73
CA PHE A 227 -14.92 -13.85 14.96
C PHE A 227 -13.55 -14.53 14.88
N SER A 228 -12.45 -13.79 15.01
CA SER A 228 -11.08 -14.31 15.04
C SER A 228 -10.48 -14.36 16.44
N GLN A 229 -10.86 -13.43 17.34
CA GLN A 229 -10.31 -13.38 18.70
C GLN A 229 -10.65 -14.61 19.55
N ASN A 230 -11.83 -15.20 19.36
CA ASN A 230 -12.22 -16.40 20.12
C ASN A 230 -11.54 -17.70 19.64
N TYR A 231 -10.81 -17.68 18.51
CA TYR A 231 -10.14 -18.88 18.00
C TYR A 231 -8.63 -18.73 17.79
N MET A 232 -8.07 -17.52 17.75
CA MET A 232 -6.65 -17.32 17.42
C MET A 232 -5.84 -16.37 18.31
N GLU A 233 -6.46 -15.54 19.16
CA GLU A 233 -5.71 -14.60 20.03
C GLU A 233 -5.76 -14.94 21.53
N ALA A 234 -6.71 -15.78 21.98
CA ALA A 234 -6.78 -16.19 23.39
C ALA A 234 -5.81 -17.32 23.75
N ASP A 235 -5.22 -17.99 22.76
CA ASP A 235 -4.19 -19.01 22.95
C ASP A 235 -3.05 -18.63 22.01
N GLY A 236 -1.88 -18.26 22.56
CA GLY A 236 -0.73 -17.87 21.74
C GLY A 236 -0.42 -18.94 20.68
N LYS A 237 0.27 -18.58 19.58
CA LYS A 237 0.71 -19.57 18.58
C LYS A 237 1.52 -20.67 19.29
N HIS A 238 0.89 -21.80 19.54
CA HIS A 238 1.54 -22.96 20.15
C HIS A 238 2.33 -23.71 19.09
N PHE A 239 3.60 -23.90 19.37
CA PHE A 239 4.51 -24.74 18.61
C PHE A 239 4.57 -26.11 19.28
N LEU A 240 4.57 -27.16 18.48
CA LEU A 240 4.95 -28.49 18.95
C LEU A 240 6.48 -28.57 18.97
N ALA A 241 7.06 -28.76 20.15
CA ALA A 241 8.50 -28.92 20.35
C ALA A 241 8.80 -30.27 21.01
N GLN A 242 10.00 -30.78 20.78
CA GLN A 242 10.51 -32.02 21.38
C GLN A 242 11.63 -31.66 22.37
N ILE A 243 11.55 -32.23 23.57
CA ILE A 243 12.49 -32.03 24.67
C ILE A 243 13.05 -33.38 25.05
N THR A 244 14.37 -33.51 25.18
CA THR A 244 15.00 -34.75 25.69
C THR A 244 15.47 -34.52 27.12
N VAL A 245 15.10 -35.43 28.03
CA VAL A 245 15.51 -35.35 29.44
C VAL A 245 16.93 -35.92 29.58
N GLY A 246 17.94 -35.06 29.56
CA GLY A 246 19.36 -35.44 29.69
C GLY A 246 19.84 -35.65 31.13
N ALA A 247 21.04 -36.24 31.28
CA ALA A 247 21.73 -36.43 32.57
C ALA A 247 21.88 -35.10 33.32
N GLY A 248 21.14 -34.93 34.42
CA GLY A 248 21.17 -33.73 35.26
C GLY A 248 20.04 -32.72 35.04
N SER A 249 19.06 -33.03 34.19
CA SER A 249 17.88 -32.18 34.00
C SER A 249 17.05 -32.05 35.28
N GLU A 250 16.60 -30.82 35.60
CA GLU A 250 15.67 -30.55 36.71
C GLU A 250 14.29 -31.21 36.52
N LEU A 251 14.02 -31.74 35.33
CA LEU A 251 12.82 -32.50 35.01
C LEU A 251 12.83 -33.91 35.61
N ILE A 252 13.99 -34.46 35.97
CA ILE A 252 14.11 -35.84 36.48
C ILE A 252 13.41 -35.96 37.85
N GLY A 253 12.50 -36.92 37.97
CA GLY A 253 11.76 -37.18 39.21
C GLY A 253 10.55 -36.28 39.43
N LEU A 254 10.23 -35.36 38.50
CA LEU A 254 8.96 -34.63 38.53
C LEU A 254 7.81 -35.53 38.08
N GLU A 255 6.70 -35.47 38.81
CA GLU A 255 5.43 -36.05 38.41
C GLU A 255 4.61 -35.03 37.60
N SER A 256 4.05 -35.47 36.47
CA SER A 256 3.07 -34.66 35.73
C SER A 256 1.73 -34.70 36.46
N LYS A 257 1.20 -33.52 36.86
CA LYS A 257 -0.19 -33.39 37.32
C LYS A 257 -1.00 -32.70 36.22
N ASN A 258 -1.95 -33.42 35.62
CA ASN A 258 -2.78 -32.94 34.50
C ASN A 258 -1.99 -32.50 33.25
N GLY A 259 -0.81 -33.09 32.98
CA GLY A 259 -0.01 -32.77 31.78
C GLY A 259 0.81 -31.48 31.88
N ILE A 260 0.98 -30.93 33.09
CA ILE A 260 1.82 -29.78 33.39
C ILE A 260 2.90 -30.22 34.38
N PHE A 261 4.16 -29.87 34.08
CA PHE A 261 5.28 -30.01 35.00
C PHE A 261 5.48 -28.71 35.76
N GLY A 262 5.73 -28.78 37.07
CA GLY A 262 5.84 -27.62 37.97
C GLY A 262 6.44 -26.36 37.34
N ALA A 263 7.77 -26.31 37.16
CA ALA A 263 8.52 -25.12 36.72
C ALA A 263 8.17 -24.57 35.32
N TYR A 264 7.34 -25.26 34.53
CA TYR A 264 7.05 -24.92 33.13
C TYR A 264 5.54 -24.85 32.87
N HIS A 265 4.87 -23.88 33.53
CA HIS A 265 3.40 -23.74 33.50
C HIS A 265 2.80 -23.45 32.10
N ASP A 266 3.57 -22.86 31.19
CA ASP A 266 3.10 -22.49 29.83
C ASP A 266 3.44 -23.54 28.76
N MET A 267 3.85 -24.74 29.18
CA MET A 267 4.18 -25.88 28.30
C MET A 267 3.22 -27.04 28.57
N THR A 268 2.40 -27.40 27.60
CA THR A 268 1.45 -28.51 27.73
C THR A 268 2.06 -29.79 27.17
N LEU A 269 2.22 -30.82 28.01
CA LEU A 269 2.70 -32.12 27.57
C LEU A 269 1.66 -32.81 26.67
N ARG A 270 2.11 -33.37 25.56
CA ARG A 270 1.27 -34.08 24.58
C ARG A 270 1.60 -35.57 24.50
N VAL A 271 2.88 -35.94 24.60
CA VAL A 271 3.36 -37.34 24.59
C VAL A 271 4.65 -37.44 25.43
N ILE A 272 4.84 -38.55 26.14
CA ILE A 272 6.15 -38.96 26.68
C ILE A 272 6.56 -40.22 25.94
N GLU A 273 7.74 -40.23 25.34
CA GLU A 273 8.31 -41.42 24.71
C GLU A 273 9.47 -41.94 25.54
N ARG A 274 9.39 -43.20 25.95
CA ARG A 274 10.41 -43.90 26.72
C ARG A 274 10.83 -45.13 25.95
N GLY A 275 11.95 -45.03 25.24
CA GLY A 275 12.37 -46.08 24.30
C GLY A 275 11.36 -46.24 23.16
N GLU A 276 10.77 -47.44 23.01
CA GLU A 276 9.76 -47.72 21.97
C GLU A 276 8.32 -47.46 22.44
N GLU A 277 8.10 -47.23 23.73
CA GLU A 277 6.78 -47.01 24.32
C GLU A 277 6.40 -45.53 24.34
N ALA A 278 5.18 -45.21 23.92
CA ALA A 278 4.61 -43.87 23.97
C ALA A 278 3.48 -43.81 25.01
N TYR A 279 3.64 -42.92 25.99
CA TYR A 279 2.65 -42.61 27.01
C TYR A 279 1.82 -41.41 26.55
N LEU A 280 0.50 -41.48 26.72
CA LEU A 280 -0.47 -40.47 26.30
C LEU A 280 -1.22 -39.90 27.52
N PRO A 281 -1.90 -38.74 27.40
CA PRO A 281 -2.72 -38.17 28.47
C PRO A 281 -3.75 -39.19 29.00
N PRO A 282 -4.04 -39.22 30.31
CA PRO A 282 -3.88 -38.12 31.29
C PRO A 282 -2.55 -38.05 32.07
N PHE A 283 -1.50 -38.82 31.73
CA PHE A 283 -0.17 -38.77 32.37
C PHE A 283 -0.16 -38.87 33.91
N GLU A 284 -1.16 -39.51 34.49
CA GLU A 284 -1.27 -39.69 35.93
C GLU A 284 -0.22 -40.73 36.40
N ASP A 285 0.45 -40.43 37.52
CA ASP A 285 1.45 -41.29 38.18
C ASP A 285 2.72 -41.63 37.36
N ILE A 286 3.06 -40.80 36.35
CA ILE A 286 4.30 -40.97 35.57
C ILE A 286 5.38 -40.00 36.06
N THR A 287 6.47 -40.56 36.59
CA THR A 287 7.70 -39.82 36.90
C THR A 287 8.63 -39.80 35.69
N LEU A 288 9.17 -38.63 35.37
CA LEU A 288 10.17 -38.48 34.31
C LEU A 288 11.51 -39.09 34.71
N VAL A 289 12.11 -39.81 33.78
CA VAL A 289 13.41 -40.46 33.93
C VAL A 289 14.36 -39.93 32.84
N GLU A 290 15.66 -40.00 33.10
CA GLU A 290 16.69 -39.73 32.09
C GLU A 290 16.46 -40.58 30.83
N GLY A 291 16.54 -39.94 29.66
CA GLY A 291 16.28 -40.55 28.36
C GLY A 291 14.81 -40.48 27.89
N ASP A 292 13.89 -39.94 28.69
CA ASP A 292 12.53 -39.64 28.25
C ASP A 292 12.52 -38.51 27.20
N VAL A 293 11.69 -38.66 26.18
CA VAL A 293 11.47 -37.65 25.13
C VAL A 293 10.06 -37.08 25.28
N LEU A 294 9.96 -35.78 25.54
CA LEU A 294 8.71 -35.07 25.78
C LEU A 294 8.31 -34.31 24.53
N VAL A 295 7.11 -34.57 24.03
CA VAL A 295 6.47 -33.73 23.01
C VAL A 295 5.59 -32.72 23.71
N VAL A 296 5.94 -31.44 23.62
CA VAL A 296 5.23 -30.34 24.28
C VAL A 296 4.59 -29.40 23.26
N SER A 297 3.47 -28.80 23.64
CA SER A 297 2.82 -27.69 22.96
C SER A 297 3.08 -26.43 23.78
N ALA A 298 3.83 -25.47 23.24
CA ALA A 298 4.26 -24.28 23.98
C ALA A 298 4.31 -23.03 23.08
N THR A 299 4.14 -21.86 23.66
CA THR A 299 4.29 -20.59 22.93
C THR A 299 5.76 -20.25 22.68
N ARG A 300 6.04 -19.33 21.74
CA ARG A 300 7.40 -18.81 21.48
C ARG A 300 8.07 -18.31 22.76
N ALA A 301 7.33 -17.57 23.59
CA ALA A 301 7.85 -17.01 24.84
C ALA A 301 8.24 -18.10 25.84
N ALA A 302 7.39 -19.12 26.01
CA ALA A 302 7.66 -20.26 26.89
C ALA A 302 8.87 -21.08 26.45
N LEU A 303 9.03 -21.32 25.14
CA LEU A 303 10.22 -22.02 24.61
C LEU A 303 11.50 -21.21 24.80
N GLN A 304 11.44 -19.88 24.63
CA GLN A 304 12.58 -18.99 24.84
C GLN A 304 12.99 -18.93 26.32
N GLU A 305 12.01 -18.93 27.23
CA GLU A 305 12.25 -18.98 28.67
C GLU A 305 12.84 -20.33 29.10
N ALA A 306 12.34 -21.44 28.57
CA ALA A 306 12.90 -22.77 28.83
C ALA A 306 14.37 -22.88 28.35
N LEU A 307 14.68 -22.34 27.16
CA LEU A 307 16.06 -22.26 26.64
C LEU A 307 16.98 -21.38 27.47
N ALA A 308 16.44 -20.34 28.10
CA ALA A 308 17.23 -19.44 28.96
C ALA A 308 17.57 -20.09 30.30
N HIS A 309 16.71 -20.98 30.81
CA HIS A 309 16.92 -21.69 32.08
C HIS A 309 17.76 -22.96 31.89
N ASP A 310 17.51 -23.73 30.83
CA ASP A 310 18.28 -24.93 30.49
C ASP A 310 18.61 -24.95 28.99
N PRO A 311 19.83 -24.54 28.59
CA PRO A 311 20.24 -24.51 27.19
C PRO A 311 20.33 -25.89 26.53
N HIS A 312 20.29 -26.98 27.31
CA HIS A 312 20.43 -28.36 26.85
C HIS A 312 19.08 -29.06 26.66
N LEU A 313 17.98 -28.47 27.16
CA LEU A 313 16.64 -29.07 27.16
C LEU A 313 16.07 -29.32 25.75
N LEU A 314 16.37 -28.44 24.77
CA LEU A 314 15.80 -28.46 23.42
C LEU A 314 16.78 -28.95 22.34
N VAL A 315 17.67 -29.88 22.67
CA VAL A 315 18.51 -30.54 21.67
C VAL A 315 17.85 -31.86 21.28
N PRO A 316 17.21 -31.98 20.09
CA PRO A 316 16.78 -33.28 19.63
C PRO A 316 18.03 -34.15 19.44
N GLU A 317 18.09 -35.28 20.17
CA GLU A 317 19.00 -36.38 19.84
C GLU A 317 18.58 -36.96 18.49
N LEU A 318 19.02 -36.31 17.42
CA LEU A 318 19.00 -36.89 16.09
C LEU A 318 20.01 -38.03 16.12
N ARG A 319 19.53 -39.26 16.35
CA ARG A 319 20.31 -40.51 16.22
C ARG A 319 20.71 -40.75 14.76
N ASP A 320 21.55 -39.88 14.21
CA ASP A 320 22.14 -40.01 12.89
C ASP A 320 23.63 -40.41 13.00
N GLY A 321 23.88 -41.52 13.71
CA GLY A 321 24.97 -42.47 13.46
C GLY A 321 26.42 -42.00 13.27
N LYS A 322 26.80 -40.76 13.55
CA LYS A 322 28.19 -40.26 13.44
C LYS A 322 28.53 -39.31 14.60
N GLU A 323 29.73 -39.51 15.13
CA GLU A 323 30.30 -39.07 16.42
C GLU A 323 30.03 -37.63 16.86
N GLU A 324 29.88 -37.47 18.18
CA GLU A 324 29.40 -36.32 18.95
C GLU A 324 30.41 -35.16 19.17
N GLU A 325 31.53 -35.10 18.46
CA GLU A 325 32.69 -34.38 19.03
C GLU A 325 32.83 -32.87 18.76
N ASP A 326 32.15 -32.22 17.82
CA ASP A 326 32.69 -30.92 17.32
C ASP A 326 31.85 -29.63 17.38
N LEU A 327 30.74 -29.56 18.12
CA LEU A 327 30.01 -28.28 18.22
C LEU A 327 29.51 -28.01 19.64
N ARG A 328 30.40 -27.48 20.49
CA ARG A 328 30.01 -26.79 21.73
C ARG A 328 29.55 -25.38 21.36
N TRP A 329 28.24 -25.17 21.34
CA TRP A 329 27.65 -23.86 21.04
C TRP A 329 27.89 -22.92 22.24
N GLN A 330 28.59 -21.81 22.04
CA GLN A 330 28.80 -20.80 23.09
C GLN A 330 27.46 -20.12 23.48
N GLU A 331 27.27 -19.88 24.78
CA GLU A 331 26.12 -19.16 25.35
C GLU A 331 26.10 -17.71 24.88
N GLY A 332 24.93 -17.22 24.44
CA GLY A 332 24.66 -15.78 24.29
C GLY A 332 24.38 -15.24 22.88
N ASP A 333 24.55 -16.02 21.81
CA ASP A 333 24.48 -15.49 20.43
C ASP A 333 23.46 -16.20 19.52
N ARG A 334 22.35 -16.67 20.10
CA ARG A 334 21.31 -17.44 19.37
C ARG A 334 20.05 -16.61 19.16
N VAL A 335 19.48 -16.69 17.95
CA VAL A 335 18.23 -16.03 17.58
C VAL A 335 17.20 -17.08 17.18
N LEU A 336 15.95 -16.85 17.60
CA LEU A 336 14.78 -17.64 17.25
C LEU A 336 13.95 -16.91 16.20
N THR A 337 13.70 -17.52 15.05
CA THR A 337 12.90 -16.94 13.96
C THR A 337 11.86 -17.91 13.44
N GLU A 338 10.73 -17.38 12.95
CA GLU A 338 9.74 -18.15 12.19
C GLU A 338 10.12 -18.18 10.71
N VAL A 339 9.99 -19.35 10.08
CA VAL A 339 10.36 -19.60 8.68
C VAL A 339 9.29 -20.45 8.02
N MET A 340 8.78 -20.05 6.86
CA MET A 340 7.75 -20.79 6.12
C MET A 340 8.37 -21.61 4.99
N VAL A 341 7.92 -22.86 4.82
CA VAL A 341 8.29 -23.72 3.70
C VAL A 341 7.62 -23.23 2.41
N LYS A 342 8.40 -22.97 1.36
CA LYS A 342 7.90 -22.48 0.06
C LYS A 342 7.11 -23.57 -0.69
N PRO A 343 6.12 -23.19 -1.53
CA PRO A 343 5.55 -24.10 -2.51
C PRO A 343 6.65 -24.68 -3.42
N ALA A 344 6.59 -25.98 -3.73
CA ALA A 344 7.64 -26.72 -4.46
C ALA A 344 9.03 -26.76 -3.78
N SER A 345 9.13 -26.50 -2.47
CA SER A 345 10.37 -26.73 -1.74
C SER A 345 10.77 -28.21 -1.77
N ARG A 346 12.08 -28.49 -1.83
CA ARG A 346 12.65 -29.83 -1.72
C ARG A 346 12.39 -30.49 -0.36
N MET A 347 11.98 -29.69 0.64
CA MET A 347 11.60 -30.15 1.97
C MET A 347 10.22 -30.82 1.98
N VAL A 348 9.36 -30.51 1.00
CA VAL A 348 7.99 -31.02 0.93
C VAL A 348 7.99 -32.54 0.72
N GLY A 349 7.24 -33.26 1.55
CA GLY A 349 7.15 -34.71 1.51
C GLY A 349 8.35 -35.45 2.13
N GLN A 350 9.26 -34.73 2.79
CA GLN A 350 10.35 -35.32 3.58
C GLN A 350 10.14 -35.04 5.07
N ASN A 351 10.71 -35.89 5.92
CA ASN A 351 10.72 -35.67 7.36
C ASN A 351 11.97 -34.88 7.80
N LEU A 352 11.96 -34.38 9.04
CA LEU A 352 13.05 -33.54 9.56
C LEU A 352 14.41 -34.26 9.62
N SER A 353 14.42 -35.60 9.79
CA SER A 353 15.65 -36.41 9.77
C SER A 353 16.22 -36.60 8.36
N MET A 354 15.39 -36.72 7.31
CA MET A 354 15.86 -36.91 5.93
C MET A 354 16.41 -35.63 5.28
N ILE A 355 15.95 -34.45 5.71
CA ILE A 355 16.30 -33.17 5.06
C ILE A 355 17.72 -32.70 5.44
N GLY A 356 18.26 -33.17 6.57
CA GLY A 356 19.55 -32.70 7.08
C GLY A 356 19.59 -31.18 7.29
N PHE A 357 18.46 -30.58 7.70
CA PHE A 357 18.29 -29.12 7.77
C PHE A 357 19.41 -28.44 8.58
N ARG A 358 19.78 -29.05 9.71
CA ARG A 358 20.89 -28.59 10.57
C ARG A 358 22.25 -28.60 9.88
N TYR A 359 22.51 -29.58 9.01
CA TYR A 359 23.78 -29.67 8.29
C TYR A 359 23.85 -28.62 7.17
N ASN A 360 22.76 -28.43 6.44
CA ASN A 360 22.72 -27.53 5.29
C ASN A 360 22.59 -26.04 5.65
N THR A 361 21.97 -25.74 6.80
CA THR A 361 21.65 -24.36 7.18
C THR A 361 22.32 -23.90 8.48
N HIS A 362 23.02 -24.80 9.18
CA HIS A 362 23.56 -24.59 10.54
C HIS A 362 22.50 -24.14 11.57
N CYS A 363 21.22 -24.30 11.24
CA CYS A 363 20.10 -23.92 12.08
C CYS A 363 19.33 -25.15 12.57
N VAL A 364 18.78 -25.09 13.77
CA VAL A 364 17.99 -26.17 14.39
C VAL A 364 16.52 -25.82 14.33
N VAL A 365 15.68 -26.73 13.84
CA VAL A 365 14.22 -26.59 13.91
C VAL A 365 13.77 -27.01 15.29
N LEU A 366 13.19 -26.08 16.06
CA LEU A 366 12.68 -26.31 17.40
C LEU A 366 11.20 -26.71 17.41
N GLY A 367 10.45 -26.32 16.39
CA GLY A 367 9.04 -26.67 16.31
C GLY A 367 8.41 -26.39 14.96
N VAL A 368 7.25 -27.01 14.74
CA VAL A 368 6.51 -26.94 13.47
C VAL A 368 5.05 -26.56 13.76
N GLN A 369 4.52 -25.65 12.96
CA GLN A 369 3.13 -25.20 13.00
C GLN A 369 2.47 -25.41 11.63
N ARG A 370 1.32 -26.11 11.61
CA ARG A 370 0.50 -26.37 10.41
C ARG A 370 -0.87 -25.71 10.52
N ARG A 371 -1.31 -25.04 9.45
CA ARG A 371 -2.43 -24.08 9.46
C ARG A 371 -3.85 -24.64 9.62
N ALA A 372 -4.08 -25.94 9.87
CA ALA A 372 -5.44 -26.47 9.96
C ALA A 372 -5.69 -27.79 10.72
N ARG A 373 -4.71 -28.44 11.36
CA ARG A 373 -4.96 -29.68 12.14
C ARG A 373 -4.01 -29.81 13.32
N MET A 374 -4.54 -30.14 14.50
CA MET A 374 -3.73 -30.67 15.61
C MET A 374 -3.10 -31.99 15.16
N MET A 375 -1.78 -32.03 15.09
CA MET A 375 -1.04 -33.22 14.69
C MET A 375 -0.98 -34.20 15.86
N ARG A 376 -1.31 -35.47 15.60
CA ARG A 376 -1.34 -36.58 16.58
C ARG A 376 -0.18 -37.58 16.38
N THR A 377 0.86 -37.18 15.64
CA THR A 377 1.96 -38.05 15.20
C THR A 377 3.31 -37.52 15.68
N ARG A 378 4.30 -38.42 15.87
CA ARG A 378 5.70 -38.10 16.25
C ARG A 378 6.28 -36.98 15.39
N ILE A 379 6.97 -36.01 16.00
CA ILE A 379 7.59 -34.87 15.29
C ILE A 379 8.61 -35.32 14.23
N THR A 380 9.32 -36.41 14.50
CA THR A 380 10.31 -37.02 13.60
C THR A 380 9.72 -37.72 12.37
N GLU A 381 8.40 -37.99 12.36
CA GLU A 381 7.68 -38.63 11.26
C GLU A 381 6.77 -37.66 10.48
N ILE A 382 6.75 -36.38 10.88
CA ILE A 382 5.98 -35.36 10.17
C ILE A 382 6.65 -35.07 8.83
N LEU A 383 5.96 -35.41 7.75
CA LEU A 383 6.31 -34.97 6.41
C LEU A 383 5.94 -33.49 6.27
N PHE A 384 6.90 -32.65 5.88
CA PHE A 384 6.62 -31.23 5.66
C PHE A 384 5.67 -31.02 4.49
N GLU A 385 4.74 -30.09 4.66
CA GLU A 385 3.80 -29.64 3.65
C GLU A 385 4.12 -28.20 3.23
N GLU A 386 3.64 -27.82 2.05
CA GLU A 386 3.73 -26.44 1.58
C GLU A 386 3.04 -25.49 2.56
N GLY A 387 3.75 -24.44 2.98
CA GLY A 387 3.21 -23.46 3.93
C GLY A 387 3.29 -23.85 5.40
N ASP A 388 3.96 -24.96 5.75
CA ASP A 388 4.35 -25.23 7.14
C ASP A 388 5.26 -24.12 7.68
N ILE A 389 5.06 -23.75 8.94
CA ILE A 389 5.86 -22.74 9.64
C ILE A 389 6.79 -23.44 10.63
N LEU A 390 8.08 -23.21 10.47
CA LEU A 390 9.16 -23.74 11.29
C LEU A 390 9.65 -22.66 12.25
N LEU A 391 9.77 -23.01 13.53
CA LEU A 391 10.51 -22.20 14.50
C LEU A 391 11.96 -22.65 14.47
N VAL A 392 12.86 -21.76 14.07
CA VAL A 392 14.26 -22.07 13.78
C VAL A 392 15.17 -21.29 14.73
N GLN A 393 16.14 -21.98 15.32
CA GLN A 393 17.20 -21.42 16.15
C GLN A 393 18.55 -21.49 15.43
N GLY A 394 19.29 -20.39 15.39
CA GLY A 394 20.62 -20.32 14.79
C GLY A 394 21.39 -19.07 15.21
N GLN A 395 22.62 -18.92 14.72
CA GLN A 395 23.34 -17.66 14.87
C GLN A 395 22.75 -16.58 13.93
N PRO A 396 22.85 -15.29 14.26
CA PRO A 396 22.33 -14.20 13.42
C PRO A 396 22.78 -14.27 11.94
N GLN A 397 24.00 -14.74 11.70
CA GLN A 397 24.58 -14.87 10.36
C GLN A 397 23.90 -15.98 9.55
N ASP A 398 23.69 -17.15 10.16
CA ASP A 398 23.02 -18.30 9.54
C ASP A 398 21.53 -18.03 9.28
N ILE A 399 20.86 -17.36 10.24
CA ILE A 399 19.48 -16.88 10.06
C ILE A 399 19.38 -15.90 8.89
N THR A 400 20.36 -15.02 8.71
CA THR A 400 20.38 -14.09 7.57
C THR A 400 20.63 -14.83 6.25
N ALA A 401 21.43 -15.90 6.26
CA ALA A 401 21.68 -16.73 5.08
C ALA A 401 20.41 -17.45 4.59
N LEU A 402 19.48 -17.80 5.48
CA LEU A 402 18.18 -18.38 5.14
C LEU A 402 17.33 -17.47 4.22
N ARG A 403 17.58 -16.16 4.18
CA ARG A 403 16.91 -15.23 3.22
C ARG A 403 17.18 -15.59 1.76
N ARG A 404 18.32 -16.21 1.49
CA ARG A 404 18.76 -16.60 0.14
C ARG A 404 18.42 -18.06 -0.19
N SER A 405 17.78 -18.78 0.72
CA SER A 405 17.40 -20.17 0.50
C SER A 405 16.21 -20.27 -0.45
N ASP A 406 16.27 -21.19 -1.42
CA ASP A 406 15.17 -21.47 -2.35
C ASP A 406 14.04 -22.29 -1.71
N ASP A 407 14.27 -22.87 -0.53
CA ASP A 407 13.34 -23.80 0.12
C ASP A 407 12.44 -23.12 1.17
N VAL A 408 12.84 -21.97 1.70
CA VAL A 408 12.16 -21.32 2.83
C VAL A 408 12.05 -19.80 2.72
N VAL A 409 11.09 -19.21 3.41
CA VAL A 409 10.89 -17.74 3.55
C VAL A 409 10.90 -17.38 5.03
N LEU A 410 11.78 -16.47 5.44
CA LEU A 410 11.73 -15.90 6.80
C LEU A 410 10.45 -15.07 6.99
N LEU A 411 9.68 -15.42 8.01
CA LEU A 411 8.44 -14.73 8.37
C LEU A 411 8.68 -13.52 9.29
N GLU A 412 9.87 -13.39 9.88
CA GLU A 412 10.26 -12.16 10.59
C GLU A 412 10.45 -10.99 9.61
N TRP A 413 9.33 -10.32 9.34
CA TRP A 413 9.29 -8.97 8.81
C TRP A 413 9.74 -7.99 9.91
N SER A 414 11.04 -7.70 9.96
CA SER A 414 11.53 -6.39 10.43
C SER A 414 12.95 -6.16 9.89
N ALA A 415 13.02 -5.87 8.60
CA ALA A 415 14.19 -5.27 7.99
C ALA A 415 13.72 -4.39 6.82
N GLU A 416 12.85 -3.42 7.11
CA GLU A 416 12.95 -2.17 6.36
C GLU A 416 14.22 -1.46 6.86
N GLU A 417 15.07 -1.03 5.93
CA GLU A 417 16.27 -0.23 6.18
C GLU A 417 15.91 0.89 7.17
N LEU A 418 16.44 0.82 8.40
CA LEU A 418 16.14 1.77 9.46
C LEU A 418 16.29 3.20 8.92
N PRO A 419 15.23 4.02 8.96
CA PRO A 419 15.31 5.40 8.49
C PRO A 419 16.35 6.14 9.32
N ALA A 420 17.32 6.75 8.65
CA ALA A 420 18.34 7.57 9.28
C ALA A 420 17.69 8.86 9.82
N LEU A 421 17.24 8.82 11.08
CA LEU A 421 16.57 9.91 11.79
C LEU A 421 17.37 11.23 11.79
N ASP A 422 18.68 11.17 11.53
CA ASP A 422 19.57 12.33 11.45
C ASP A 422 19.33 13.22 10.23
N HIS A 423 18.64 12.75 9.18
CA HIS A 423 18.41 13.53 7.97
C HIS A 423 17.05 14.26 7.93
N ALA A 424 16.16 14.01 8.91
CA ALA A 424 14.83 14.62 9.00
C ALA A 424 14.85 16.15 8.89
N LYS A 425 15.79 16.81 9.59
CA LYS A 425 15.88 18.28 9.58
C LYS A 425 16.25 18.83 8.20
N ARG A 426 17.17 18.16 7.50
CA ARG A 426 17.61 18.56 6.15
C ARG A 426 16.48 18.41 5.14
N ALA A 427 15.78 17.27 5.18
CA ALA A 427 14.63 17.00 4.32
C ALA A 427 13.53 18.07 4.49
N ILE A 428 13.14 18.35 5.73
CA ILE A 428 12.11 19.36 6.05
C ILE A 428 12.55 20.75 5.59
N LEU A 429 13.82 21.13 5.79
CA LEU A 429 14.33 22.42 5.35
C LEU A 429 14.28 22.57 3.83
N ILE A 430 14.71 21.54 3.09
CA ILE A 430 14.69 21.55 1.62
C ILE A 430 13.25 21.64 1.12
N PHE A 431 12.35 20.78 1.63
CA PHE A 431 10.94 20.79 1.25
C PHE A 431 10.26 22.13 1.58
N GLY A 432 10.51 22.68 2.77
CA GLY A 432 10.00 23.98 3.16
C GLY A 432 10.50 25.10 2.23
N THR A 433 11.76 25.05 1.82
CA THR A 433 12.32 26.03 0.86
C THR A 433 11.65 25.92 -0.51
N VAL A 434 11.46 24.70 -1.02
CA VAL A 434 10.75 24.47 -2.29
C VAL A 434 9.33 25.02 -2.24
N ILE A 435 8.60 24.74 -1.15
CA ILE A 435 7.24 25.25 -0.95
C ILE A 435 7.23 26.77 -0.93
N ILE A 436 8.12 27.42 -0.17
CA ILE A 436 8.17 28.88 -0.06
C ILE A 436 8.48 29.50 -1.43
N CYS A 437 9.45 28.96 -2.17
CA CYS A 437 9.78 29.44 -3.51
C CYS A 437 8.61 29.30 -4.49
N ALA A 438 7.91 28.16 -4.47
CA ALA A 438 6.76 27.90 -5.33
C ALA A 438 5.54 28.78 -4.95
N ALA A 439 5.27 28.93 -3.65
CA ALA A 439 4.12 29.68 -3.15
C ALA A 439 4.26 31.20 -3.32
N THR A 440 5.48 31.73 -3.21
CA THR A 440 5.76 33.15 -3.44
C THR A 440 5.89 33.51 -4.92
N GLY A 441 5.91 32.51 -5.81
CA GLY A 441 6.14 32.71 -7.25
C GLY A 441 7.56 33.16 -7.60
N LEU A 442 8.52 33.01 -6.67
CA LEU A 442 9.92 33.39 -6.89
C LEU A 442 10.55 32.59 -8.03
N LEU A 443 10.19 31.31 -8.14
CA LEU A 443 10.59 30.40 -9.20
C LEU A 443 9.36 29.62 -9.72
N PRO A 444 9.30 29.28 -11.02
CA PRO A 444 8.33 28.33 -11.53
C PRO A 444 8.42 27.01 -10.76
N VAL A 445 7.27 26.37 -10.50
CA VAL A 445 7.19 25.15 -9.67
C VAL A 445 8.10 24.04 -10.20
N MET A 446 8.20 23.90 -11.52
CA MET A 446 9.13 22.97 -12.18
C MET A 446 10.58 23.19 -11.75
N VAL A 447 11.05 24.44 -11.72
CA VAL A 447 12.43 24.78 -11.37
C VAL A 447 12.66 24.53 -9.88
N ALA A 448 11.70 24.95 -9.05
CA ALA A 448 11.77 24.74 -7.60
C ALA A 448 11.80 23.24 -7.24
N SER A 449 10.97 22.42 -7.88
CA SER A 449 10.89 20.98 -7.60
C SER A 449 12.14 20.23 -8.09
N LEU A 450 12.69 20.60 -9.25
CA LEU A 450 13.91 19.98 -9.79
C LEU A 450 15.14 20.32 -8.93
N LEU A 451 15.29 21.59 -8.53
CA LEU A 451 16.35 22.00 -7.61
C LEU A 451 16.19 21.34 -6.24
N GLY A 452 14.96 21.24 -5.74
CA GLY A 452 14.65 20.54 -4.50
C GLY A 452 15.05 19.05 -4.55
N ALA A 453 14.67 18.35 -5.62
CA ALA A 453 15.04 16.95 -5.84
C ALA A 453 16.57 16.77 -5.88
N ALA A 454 17.28 17.64 -6.61
CA ALA A 454 18.74 17.63 -6.65
C ALA A 454 19.36 17.91 -5.27
N ALA A 455 18.79 18.85 -4.51
CA ALA A 455 19.25 19.18 -3.16
C ALA A 455 19.04 18.02 -2.17
N MET A 456 17.97 17.23 -2.30
CA MET A 456 17.72 16.04 -1.46
C MET A 456 18.82 15.00 -1.63
N VAL A 457 19.26 14.77 -2.88
CA VAL A 457 20.38 13.86 -3.18
C VAL A 457 21.71 14.46 -2.73
N ALA A 458 21.98 15.73 -3.06
CA ALA A 458 23.24 16.40 -2.72
C ALA A 458 23.46 16.56 -1.21
N ALA A 459 22.39 16.76 -0.43
CA ALA A 459 22.44 16.87 1.03
C ALA A 459 22.58 15.51 1.75
N GLY A 460 22.59 14.39 0.99
CA GLY A 460 22.68 13.04 1.50
C GLY A 460 21.41 12.53 2.17
N VAL A 461 20.24 13.15 1.93
CA VAL A 461 18.96 12.66 2.46
C VAL A 461 18.57 11.34 1.82
N MET A 462 18.93 11.15 0.55
CA MET A 462 18.77 9.90 -0.20
C MET A 462 19.91 9.69 -1.20
N SER A 463 20.08 8.46 -1.67
CA SER A 463 20.98 8.12 -2.77
C SER A 463 20.32 8.38 -4.14
N LEU A 464 21.14 8.50 -5.19
CA LEU A 464 20.64 8.62 -6.56
C LEU A 464 19.80 7.41 -6.98
N GLU A 465 20.19 6.20 -6.57
CA GLU A 465 19.41 4.98 -6.84
C GLU A 465 18.02 5.05 -6.21
N MET A 466 17.91 5.55 -4.98
CA MET A 466 16.64 5.78 -4.31
C MET A 466 15.79 6.83 -5.02
N ALA A 467 16.41 7.92 -5.49
CA ALA A 467 15.73 8.94 -6.28
C ALA A 467 15.17 8.35 -7.58
N ILE A 468 15.94 7.53 -8.29
CA ILE A 468 15.47 6.86 -9.52
C ILE A 468 14.33 5.88 -9.21
N ARG A 469 14.43 5.10 -8.12
CA ARG A 469 13.37 4.19 -7.67
C ARG A 469 12.09 4.90 -7.24
N SER A 470 12.16 6.18 -6.86
CA SER A 470 10.99 6.97 -6.48
C SER A 470 10.13 7.42 -7.66
N LEU A 471 10.65 7.34 -8.89
CA LEU A 471 9.93 7.72 -10.09
C LEU A 471 8.89 6.65 -10.44
N ASP A 472 7.61 7.01 -10.44
CA ASP A 472 6.53 6.11 -10.86
C ASP A 472 6.54 5.97 -12.39
N SER A 473 6.92 4.78 -12.88
CA SER A 473 6.94 4.43 -14.30
C SER A 473 5.58 4.66 -14.98
N LYS A 474 4.48 4.50 -14.24
CA LYS A 474 3.13 4.76 -14.74
C LYS A 474 2.93 6.24 -15.01
N ILE A 475 3.38 7.12 -14.11
CA ILE A 475 3.26 8.58 -14.31
C ILE A 475 4.14 9.03 -15.47
N PHE A 476 5.37 8.50 -15.54
CA PHE A 476 6.32 8.80 -16.62
C PHE A 476 5.79 8.41 -18.02
N THR A 477 5.00 7.35 -18.12
CA THR A 477 4.45 6.86 -19.39
C THR A 477 3.04 7.38 -19.69
N MET A 478 2.16 7.48 -18.68
CA MET A 478 0.78 7.94 -18.86
C MET A 478 0.70 9.42 -19.24
N ILE A 479 1.48 10.31 -18.63
CA ILE A 479 1.39 11.76 -18.92
C ILE A 479 1.72 12.04 -20.40
N PRO A 480 2.83 11.56 -20.98
CA PRO A 480 3.08 11.72 -22.42
C PRO A 480 1.99 11.10 -23.31
N ALA A 481 1.42 9.96 -22.92
CA ALA A 481 0.34 9.33 -23.66
C ALA A 481 -0.96 10.17 -23.61
N ALA A 482 -1.29 10.72 -22.44
CA ALA A 482 -2.37 11.68 -22.28
C ALA A 482 -2.12 12.93 -23.13
N LEU A 483 -0.89 13.48 -23.11
CA LEU A 483 -0.46 14.64 -23.91
C LEU A 483 -0.82 14.47 -25.37
N SER A 484 -0.54 13.27 -25.85
CA SER A 484 -0.74 12.88 -27.24
C SER A 484 -2.22 12.69 -27.58
N MET A 485 -3.00 12.08 -26.67
CA MET A 485 -4.46 11.94 -26.82
C MET A 485 -5.16 13.30 -26.82
N GLY A 486 -4.84 14.18 -25.87
CA GLY A 486 -5.40 15.53 -25.76
C GLY A 486 -5.10 16.36 -27.00
N LEU A 487 -3.85 16.37 -27.45
CA LEU A 487 -3.45 17.05 -28.68
C LEU A 487 -4.19 16.49 -29.90
N ALA A 488 -4.30 15.17 -30.03
CA ALA A 488 -5.04 14.54 -31.13
C ALA A 488 -6.52 14.92 -31.11
N MET A 489 -7.17 14.93 -29.94
CA MET A 489 -8.58 15.35 -29.81
C MET A 489 -8.81 16.81 -30.21
N GLN A 490 -7.86 17.70 -29.87
CA GLN A 490 -7.95 19.11 -30.24
C GLN A 490 -7.75 19.32 -31.75
N VAL A 491 -6.69 18.74 -32.30
CA VAL A 491 -6.34 18.89 -33.73
C VAL A 491 -7.40 18.26 -34.64
N THR A 492 -8.02 17.15 -34.23
CA THR A 492 -9.05 16.46 -35.03
C THR A 492 -10.46 17.04 -34.86
N GLY A 493 -10.65 18.00 -33.95
CA GLY A 493 -11.96 18.59 -33.64
C GLY A 493 -12.85 17.72 -32.74
N GLY A 494 -12.37 16.55 -32.28
CA GLY A 494 -13.14 15.63 -31.44
C GLY A 494 -13.55 16.23 -30.09
N ALA A 495 -12.72 17.10 -29.50
CA ALA A 495 -13.06 17.79 -28.26
C ALA A 495 -14.30 18.69 -28.41
N ALA A 496 -14.39 19.45 -29.50
CA ALA A 496 -15.54 20.32 -29.79
C ALA A 496 -16.81 19.50 -30.07
N TYR A 497 -16.69 18.38 -30.79
CA TYR A 497 -17.81 17.48 -31.08
C TYR A 497 -18.46 16.91 -29.80
N LEU A 498 -17.65 16.45 -28.85
CA LEU A 498 -18.15 15.91 -27.58
C LEU A 498 -18.81 16.98 -26.72
N ALA A 499 -18.24 18.19 -26.68
CA ALA A 499 -18.81 19.30 -25.92
C ALA A 499 -20.19 19.68 -26.45
N GLN A 500 -20.35 19.81 -27.77
CA GLN A 500 -21.63 20.12 -28.42
C GLN A 500 -22.70 19.04 -28.14
N HIS A 501 -22.32 17.76 -28.13
CA HIS A 501 -23.23 16.66 -27.80
C HIS A 501 -23.65 16.65 -26.33
N LEU A 502 -22.75 17.00 -25.41
CA LEU A 502 -23.08 17.11 -23.99
C LEU A 502 -24.03 18.28 -23.72
N ILE A 503 -23.78 19.43 -24.36
CA ILE A 503 -24.66 20.59 -24.23
C ILE A 503 -26.04 20.30 -24.82
N SER A 504 -26.15 19.62 -25.95
CA SER A 504 -27.46 19.31 -26.53
C SER A 504 -28.29 18.36 -25.66
N VAL A 505 -27.65 17.45 -24.91
CA VAL A 505 -28.32 16.58 -23.92
C VAL A 505 -28.71 17.34 -22.64
N LEU A 506 -27.97 18.39 -22.30
CA LEU A 506 -28.14 19.19 -21.08
C LEU A 506 -28.77 20.56 -21.34
N ASP A 507 -29.40 20.74 -22.50
CA ASP A 507 -29.93 22.02 -22.95
C ASP A 507 -30.97 22.56 -21.94
N GLY A 508 -30.78 23.78 -21.46
CA GLY A 508 -31.60 24.43 -20.43
C GLY A 508 -31.26 24.11 -18.95
N ALA A 509 -30.28 23.26 -18.66
CA ALA A 509 -29.85 23.00 -17.28
C ALA A 509 -28.91 24.09 -16.73
N PRO A 510 -29.07 24.54 -15.46
CA PRO A 510 -28.11 25.45 -14.83
C PRO A 510 -26.70 24.84 -14.74
N ILE A 511 -25.66 25.65 -14.93
CA ILE A 511 -24.24 25.25 -14.86
C ILE A 511 -23.89 24.46 -13.58
N PRO A 512 -24.41 24.81 -12.38
CA PRO A 512 -24.18 24.02 -11.17
C PRO A 512 -24.68 22.57 -11.26
N VAL A 513 -25.79 22.34 -11.97
CA VAL A 513 -26.38 21.01 -12.18
C VAL A 513 -25.49 20.19 -13.10
N ILE A 514 -24.95 20.81 -14.16
CA ILE A 514 -24.01 20.16 -15.09
C ILE A 514 -22.74 19.73 -14.34
N LEU A 515 -22.17 20.63 -13.54
CA LEU A 515 -20.97 20.34 -12.74
C LEU A 515 -21.22 19.21 -11.72
N SER A 516 -22.38 19.24 -11.05
CA SER A 516 -22.81 18.21 -10.11
C SER A 516 -22.98 16.84 -10.76
N ALA A 517 -23.67 16.78 -11.90
CA ALA A 517 -23.87 15.55 -12.66
C ALA A 517 -22.54 15.00 -13.18
N PHE A 518 -21.66 15.87 -13.65
CA PHE A 518 -20.33 15.51 -14.10
C PHE A 518 -19.49 14.92 -12.97
N PHE A 519 -19.44 15.55 -11.79
CA PHE A 519 -18.74 15.01 -10.61
C PHE A 519 -19.25 13.60 -10.27
N LEU A 520 -20.57 13.41 -10.21
CA LEU A 520 -21.17 12.13 -9.85
C LEU A 520 -20.83 11.04 -10.87
N LEU A 521 -20.89 11.37 -12.16
CA LEU A 521 -20.51 10.47 -13.24
C LEU A 521 -19.06 9.99 -13.10
N VAL A 522 -18.13 10.94 -12.89
CA VAL A 522 -16.70 10.63 -12.72
C VAL A 522 -16.49 9.79 -11.47
N ALA A 523 -17.17 10.09 -10.36
CA ALA A 523 -17.03 9.37 -9.10
C ALA A 523 -17.59 7.93 -9.18
N VAL A 524 -18.68 7.70 -9.91
CA VAL A 524 -19.21 6.36 -10.13
C VAL A 524 -18.26 5.55 -11.01
N LEU A 525 -17.81 6.12 -12.12
CA LEU A 525 -16.94 5.43 -13.05
C LEU A 525 -15.55 5.18 -12.46
N SER A 526 -15.02 6.08 -11.63
CA SER A 526 -13.73 5.87 -10.94
C SER A 526 -13.71 4.65 -10.02
N ASN A 527 -14.86 4.22 -9.51
CA ASN A 527 -14.99 3.00 -8.70
C ASN A 527 -15.05 1.70 -9.53
N ILE A 528 -15.29 1.79 -10.85
CA ILE A 528 -15.38 0.64 -11.77
C ILE A 528 -14.03 0.36 -12.44
N ILE A 529 -13.33 1.41 -12.86
CA ILE A 529 -12.04 1.31 -13.55
C ILE A 529 -10.90 1.46 -12.52
N SER A 530 -10.20 2.58 -12.50
CA SER A 530 -9.33 2.97 -11.41
C SER A 530 -9.32 4.50 -11.30
N ALA A 531 -8.93 5.02 -10.13
CA ALA A 531 -8.82 6.46 -9.91
C ALA A 531 -7.87 7.13 -10.93
N LYS A 532 -6.74 6.49 -11.26
CA LYS A 532 -5.76 7.02 -12.22
C LYS A 532 -6.32 7.03 -13.64
N ALA A 533 -6.99 5.96 -14.06
CA ALA A 533 -7.61 5.90 -15.39
C ALA A 533 -8.74 6.93 -15.54
N ALA A 534 -9.57 7.12 -14.51
CA ALA A 534 -10.61 8.13 -14.50
C ALA A 534 -10.04 9.56 -14.63
N ALA A 535 -8.97 9.87 -13.89
CA ALA A 535 -8.30 11.18 -13.98
C ALA A 535 -7.85 11.50 -15.41
N VAL A 536 -7.20 10.55 -16.09
CA VAL A 536 -6.73 10.72 -17.47
C VAL A 536 -7.91 10.82 -18.46
N LEU A 537 -8.93 9.98 -18.29
CA LEU A 537 -10.11 9.93 -19.15
C LEU A 537 -10.93 11.22 -19.13
N PHE A 538 -11.24 11.71 -17.94
CA PHE A 538 -12.25 12.77 -17.77
C PHE A 538 -11.66 14.17 -17.84
N THR A 539 -10.34 14.35 -17.76
CA THR A 539 -9.74 15.69 -17.83
C THR A 539 -9.95 16.36 -19.21
N PRO A 540 -9.69 15.70 -20.36
CA PRO A 540 -9.99 16.29 -21.67
C PRO A 540 -11.47 16.62 -21.87
N ILE A 541 -12.35 15.79 -21.33
CA ILE A 541 -13.81 15.99 -21.36
C ILE A 541 -14.19 17.20 -20.51
N ALA A 542 -13.65 17.32 -19.30
CA ALA A 542 -13.85 18.45 -18.39
C ALA A 542 -13.45 19.79 -19.05
N VAL A 543 -12.26 19.83 -19.68
CA VAL A 543 -11.81 21.02 -20.41
C VAL A 543 -12.73 21.33 -21.58
N GLY A 544 -13.12 20.33 -22.37
CA GLY A 544 -14.06 20.50 -23.49
C GLY A 544 -15.40 21.10 -23.06
N ILE A 545 -16.02 20.55 -22.01
CA ILE A 545 -17.27 21.06 -21.44
C ILE A 545 -17.11 22.51 -20.97
N SER A 546 -16.03 22.80 -20.23
CA SER A 546 -15.82 24.15 -19.67
C SER A 546 -15.62 25.22 -20.74
N ARG A 547 -14.91 24.91 -21.84
CA ARG A 547 -14.69 25.83 -22.96
C ARG A 547 -15.98 26.15 -23.69
N GLU A 548 -16.82 25.15 -23.92
CA GLU A 548 -18.09 25.32 -24.65
C GLU A 548 -19.13 26.07 -23.80
N LEU A 549 -19.19 25.79 -22.49
CA LEU A 549 -20.02 26.55 -21.54
C LEU A 549 -19.46 27.94 -21.21
N ASN A 550 -18.26 28.28 -21.70
CA ASN A 550 -17.54 29.53 -21.42
C ASN A 550 -17.38 29.81 -19.91
N VAL A 551 -17.02 28.78 -19.16
CA VAL A 551 -16.79 28.81 -17.70
C VAL A 551 -15.33 28.50 -17.35
N PRO A 552 -14.85 28.87 -16.15
CA PRO A 552 -13.52 28.54 -15.71
C PRO A 552 -13.24 27.02 -15.77
N VAL A 553 -12.22 26.64 -16.54
CA VAL A 553 -11.76 25.25 -16.70
C VAL A 553 -11.39 24.62 -15.37
N GLU A 554 -10.85 25.43 -14.46
CA GLU A 554 -10.46 25.05 -13.11
C GLU A 554 -11.59 24.36 -12.34
N ALA A 555 -12.83 24.83 -12.46
CA ALA A 555 -13.96 24.26 -11.72
C ALA A 555 -14.23 22.80 -12.11
N PHE A 556 -14.21 22.50 -13.41
CA PHE A 556 -14.42 21.15 -13.93
C PHE A 556 -13.20 20.26 -13.73
N ALA A 557 -12.00 20.81 -13.83
CA ALA A 557 -10.78 20.05 -13.59
C ALA A 557 -10.64 19.64 -12.11
N VAL A 558 -10.96 20.54 -11.18
CA VAL A 558 -11.00 20.24 -9.75
C VAL A 558 -12.12 19.24 -9.43
N ALA A 559 -13.24 19.26 -10.17
CA ALA A 559 -14.25 18.21 -10.07
C ALA A 559 -13.68 16.83 -10.45
N VAL A 560 -12.88 16.74 -11.52
CA VAL A 560 -12.19 15.49 -11.89
C VAL A 560 -11.23 15.04 -10.80
N VAL A 561 -10.42 15.95 -10.23
CA VAL A 561 -9.50 15.63 -9.13
C VAL A 561 -10.26 14.97 -7.98
N PHE A 562 -11.29 15.61 -7.45
CA PHE A 562 -12.00 15.08 -6.29
C PHE A 562 -12.82 13.83 -6.62
N ALA A 563 -13.51 13.79 -7.75
CA ALA A 563 -14.31 12.64 -8.16
C ALA A 563 -13.46 11.40 -8.49
N ALA A 564 -12.28 11.58 -9.09
CA ALA A 564 -11.35 10.48 -9.33
C ALA A 564 -10.79 9.91 -8.02
N ASN A 565 -10.51 10.74 -7.02
CA ASN A 565 -10.09 10.29 -5.68
C ASN A 565 -11.23 9.66 -4.86
N CYS A 566 -12.50 9.77 -5.29
CA CYS A 566 -13.64 9.11 -4.66
C CYS A 566 -13.76 7.59 -4.96
N ALA A 567 -12.70 6.95 -5.47
CA ALA A 567 -12.65 5.51 -5.73
C ALA A 567 -12.52 4.65 -4.44
N ILE A 568 -13.39 4.92 -3.46
CA ILE A 568 -13.35 4.38 -2.10
C ILE A 568 -14.46 3.36 -1.80
N ALA A 569 -15.42 3.19 -2.72
CA ALA A 569 -16.51 2.21 -2.57
C ALA A 569 -16.11 0.80 -3.02
N THR A 570 -15.04 0.67 -3.79
CA THR A 570 -14.46 -0.63 -4.17
C THR A 570 -13.02 -0.73 -3.67
N PRO A 571 -12.58 -1.92 -3.22
CA PRO A 571 -11.19 -2.13 -2.83
C PRO A 571 -10.25 -1.92 -4.02
N ILE A 572 -10.64 -2.41 -5.20
CA ILE A 572 -9.83 -2.36 -6.42
C ILE A 572 -9.64 -0.91 -6.91
N GLY A 573 -10.60 -0.03 -6.65
CA GLY A 573 -10.57 1.36 -7.10
C GLY A 573 -9.39 2.18 -6.57
N TYR A 574 -8.81 1.78 -5.42
CA TYR A 574 -7.68 2.49 -4.82
C TYR A 574 -6.74 1.57 -4.03
N GLN A 575 -5.43 1.71 -4.25
CA GLN A 575 -4.42 0.82 -3.64
C GLN A 575 -4.43 0.84 -2.10
N THR A 576 -4.72 1.99 -1.47
CA THR A 576 -4.81 2.07 0.00
C THR A 576 -5.98 1.27 0.58
N SER A 577 -7.09 1.18 -0.15
CA SER A 577 -8.25 0.36 0.23
C SER A 577 -7.91 -1.13 0.24
N LEU A 578 -7.11 -1.61 -0.72
CA LEU A 578 -6.61 -2.99 -0.72
C LEU A 578 -5.70 -3.27 0.48
N MET A 579 -4.79 -2.35 0.82
CA MET A 579 -3.85 -2.56 1.92
C MET A 579 -4.55 -2.71 3.28
N VAL A 580 -5.65 -1.99 3.50
CA VAL A 580 -6.40 -2.07 4.76
C VAL A 580 -7.43 -3.21 4.80
N MET A 581 -7.69 -3.87 3.66
CA MET A 581 -8.63 -4.99 3.58
C MET A 581 -8.22 -6.17 4.46
N GLY A 582 -6.93 -6.54 4.42
CA GLY A 582 -6.38 -7.64 5.20
C GLY A 582 -6.45 -7.38 6.71
N PRO A 583 -5.74 -6.36 7.23
CA PRO A 583 -5.77 -6.00 8.66
C PRO A 583 -7.18 -5.71 9.19
N GLY A 584 -8.02 -5.05 8.38
CA GLY A 584 -9.40 -4.74 8.75
C GLY A 584 -10.39 -5.89 8.61
N HIS A 585 -9.97 -7.02 8.01
CA HIS A 585 -10.82 -8.18 7.72
C HIS A 585 -12.10 -7.80 6.95
N TYR A 586 -11.97 -6.87 6.01
CA TYR A 586 -13.11 -6.34 5.25
C TYR A 586 -13.46 -7.21 4.05
N THR A 587 -14.76 -7.28 3.75
CA THR A 587 -15.26 -7.81 2.48
C THR A 587 -15.50 -6.68 1.48
N PHE A 588 -15.63 -7.01 0.19
CA PHE A 588 -16.00 -6.04 -0.85
C PHE A 588 -17.26 -5.23 -0.50
N ILE A 589 -18.27 -5.88 0.09
CA ILE A 589 -19.53 -5.22 0.48
C ILE A 589 -19.31 -4.20 1.61
N ASP A 590 -18.31 -4.41 2.48
CA ASP A 590 -18.04 -3.47 3.57
C ASP A 590 -17.48 -2.15 3.03
N PHE A 591 -16.66 -2.19 1.96
CA PHE A 591 -16.22 -0.99 1.26
C PHE A 591 -17.36 -0.25 0.59
N ALA A 592 -18.30 -0.95 -0.05
CA ALA A 592 -19.48 -0.31 -0.61
C ALA A 592 -20.33 0.36 0.47
N ARG A 593 -20.50 -0.29 1.63
CA ARG A 593 -21.22 0.27 2.78
C ARG A 593 -20.57 1.52 3.33
N GLY A 594 -19.25 1.54 3.53
CA GLY A 594 -18.55 2.73 4.05
C GLY A 594 -18.36 3.83 3.01
N GLY A 595 -18.00 3.43 1.78
CA GLY A 595 -17.58 4.32 0.70
C GLY A 595 -18.73 5.01 0.00
N ILE A 596 -19.82 4.32 -0.39
CA ILE A 596 -20.94 4.95 -1.13
C ILE A 596 -21.53 6.14 -0.35
N PRO A 597 -21.84 6.02 0.96
CA PRO A 597 -22.32 7.16 1.73
C PRO A 597 -21.32 8.31 1.78
N LEU A 598 -20.02 8.02 1.91
CA LEU A 598 -18.98 9.06 1.91
C LEU A 598 -18.90 9.76 0.54
N ILE A 599 -19.00 9.01 -0.58
CA ILE A 599 -19.04 9.60 -1.93
C ILE A 599 -20.23 10.54 -2.06
N ILE A 600 -21.42 10.15 -1.58
CA ILE A 600 -22.63 11.00 -1.62
C ILE A 600 -22.40 12.28 -0.81
N VAL A 601 -21.83 12.17 0.39
CA VAL A 601 -21.55 13.32 1.26
C VAL A 601 -20.56 14.29 0.60
N LEU A 602 -19.49 13.76 0.01
CA LEU A 602 -18.51 14.55 -0.73
C LEU A 602 -19.14 15.20 -1.97
N TRP A 603 -19.94 14.46 -2.74
CA TRP A 603 -20.66 14.98 -3.89
C TRP A 603 -21.57 16.15 -3.50
N VAL A 604 -22.39 15.99 -2.46
CA VAL A 604 -23.26 17.07 -1.97
C VAL A 604 -22.44 18.27 -1.50
N ALA A 605 -21.35 18.04 -0.76
CA ALA A 605 -20.47 19.12 -0.30
C ALA A 605 -19.85 19.88 -1.48
N PHE A 606 -19.36 19.17 -2.49
CA PHE A 606 -18.80 19.77 -3.71
C PHE A 606 -19.86 20.54 -4.49
N THR A 607 -21.04 19.96 -4.68
CA THR A 607 -22.16 20.58 -5.41
C THR A 607 -22.67 21.86 -4.74
N LEU A 608 -22.61 21.96 -3.41
CA LEU A 608 -22.99 23.18 -2.70
C LEU A 608 -21.86 24.22 -2.69
N PHE A 609 -20.60 23.78 -2.52
CA PHE A 609 -19.46 24.68 -2.35
C PHE A 609 -18.91 25.23 -3.68
N ALA A 610 -18.73 24.36 -4.69
CA ALA A 610 -18.05 24.70 -5.92
C ALA A 610 -18.75 25.82 -6.73
N PRO A 611 -20.09 25.83 -6.90
CA PRO A 611 -20.76 26.89 -7.63
C PRO A 611 -20.57 28.28 -7.02
N TRP A 612 -20.65 28.36 -5.68
CA TRP A 612 -20.43 29.61 -4.96
C TRP A 612 -18.96 30.08 -5.06
N TYR A 613 -18.01 29.16 -4.90
CA TYR A 613 -16.59 29.48 -4.91
C TYR A 613 -16.08 29.93 -6.29
N TYR A 614 -16.55 29.30 -7.38
CA TYR A 614 -16.14 29.62 -8.74
C TYR A 614 -17.06 30.63 -9.45
N GLY A 615 -18.09 31.16 -8.77
CA GLY A 615 -19.01 32.15 -9.34
C GLY A 615 -19.87 31.60 -10.48
N LEU A 616 -20.29 30.32 -10.38
CA LEU A 616 -21.09 29.60 -11.39
C LEU A 616 -22.60 29.59 -11.08
N SER A 617 -23.02 30.29 -10.02
CA SER A 617 -24.39 30.32 -9.49
C SER A 617 -25.29 31.35 -10.16
#